data_AF-A0AAJ2JHD7-F1
#
_entry.id   AF-A0AAJ2JHD7-F1
#
_cell.length_a   1.000
_cell.length_b   1.000
_cell.length_c   1.000
_cell.angle_alpha   90.00
_cell.angle_beta   90.00
_cell.angle_gamma   90.00
#
_symmetry.space_group_name_H-M   'P 1'
#
loop_
_entity.id
_entity.type
_entity.pdbx_description
1 polymer ?
#
loop_
_entity_poly.entity_id
_entity_poly.type
_entity_poly.pdbx_seq_one_letter_code
_entity_poly.pdbx_strand_id
1 'polypeptide(L)'
;MNLGLGGSALLDPFIARVIRDQPADLISLKLGINIVSMDLMRLRALGPAVHGFLDTIRDGHPTTPLLIVSSIFCPIHEQTPGPCAPDFSDGQLKFRATGDERDVARGALPLTVIRSLLCAIVAQRRERDPNIHYLDGRNLYGEQDHELQPLPDRLHPDSAIHRLIGERFAATVFGGDWPFG
;
A
#
# COMPACT_ATOMS: atom_id res chain seq x y z
N MET A 1 -1.85 -0.57 17.86
CA MET A 1 -0.55 -1.25 17.66
C MET A 1 -0.02 -0.92 16.28
N ASN A 2 1.30 -0.78 16.09
CA ASN A 2 1.91 -0.51 14.78
C ASN A 2 2.78 -1.71 14.36
N LEU A 3 2.49 -2.30 13.20
CA LEU A 3 3.24 -3.40 12.56
C LEU A 3 3.95 -2.93 11.28
N GLY A 4 4.45 -1.70 11.27
CA GLY A 4 5.20 -1.13 10.16
C GLY A 4 6.56 -1.81 10.01
N LEU A 5 6.80 -2.41 8.83
CA LEU A 5 8.03 -3.13 8.50
C LEU A 5 8.77 -2.37 7.40
N GLY A 6 9.76 -1.56 7.77
CA GLY A 6 10.57 -0.79 6.82
C GLY A 6 11.16 -1.70 5.74
N GLY A 7 10.74 -1.51 4.48
CA GLY A 7 11.20 -2.33 3.36
C GLY A 7 10.58 -3.74 3.26
N SER A 8 9.75 -4.16 4.22
CA SER A 8 9.38 -5.59 4.38
C SER A 8 7.87 -5.83 4.58
N ALA A 9 6.99 -4.91 4.19
CA ALA A 9 5.54 -5.18 4.13
C ALA A 9 5.20 -5.99 2.86
N LEU A 10 5.45 -7.30 2.88
CA LEU A 10 5.50 -8.16 1.68
C LEU A 10 4.33 -9.16 1.54
N LEU A 11 3.25 -9.00 2.32
CA LEU A 11 2.14 -9.97 2.42
C LEU A 11 2.56 -11.34 2.97
N ASP A 12 3.54 -11.35 3.87
CA ASP A 12 3.98 -12.56 4.52
C ASP A 12 2.84 -13.24 5.31
N PRO A 13 2.53 -14.53 5.07
CA PRO A 13 1.43 -15.21 5.75
C PRO A 13 1.59 -15.26 7.27
N PHE A 14 2.83 -15.24 7.79
CA PHE A 14 3.05 -15.18 9.23
C PHE A 14 2.66 -13.84 9.84
N ILE A 15 2.75 -12.71 9.11
CA ILE A 15 2.23 -11.42 9.58
C ILE A 15 0.71 -11.42 9.61
N ALA A 16 0.04 -12.05 8.62
CA ALA A 16 -1.41 -12.21 8.66
C ALA A 16 -1.87 -12.97 9.91
N ARG A 17 -1.14 -14.03 10.32
CA ARG A 17 -1.42 -14.77 11.56
C ARG A 17 -1.20 -13.93 12.81
N VAL A 18 -0.16 -13.09 12.84
CA VAL A 18 0.05 -12.15 13.95
C VAL A 18 -1.14 -11.19 14.08
N ILE A 19 -1.63 -10.64 12.96
CA ILE A 19 -2.81 -9.77 12.96
C ILE A 19 -4.06 -10.53 13.40
N ARG A 20 -4.27 -11.75 12.87
CA ARG A 20 -5.38 -12.63 13.24
C ARG A 20 -5.47 -12.88 14.75
N ASP A 21 -4.33 -13.18 15.38
CA ASP A 21 -4.27 -13.59 16.78
C ASP A 21 -4.24 -12.41 17.76
N GLN A 22 -4.00 -11.19 17.27
CA GLN A 22 -4.00 -9.97 18.08
C GLN A 22 -5.41 -9.35 18.14
N PRO A 23 -5.97 -9.11 19.34
CA PRO A 23 -7.21 -8.34 19.49
C PRO A 23 -7.11 -6.95 18.85
N ALA A 24 -8.10 -6.60 18.04
CA ALA A 24 -8.18 -5.31 17.35
C ALA A 24 -9.64 -4.95 17.07
N ASP A 25 -10.04 -3.73 17.45
CA ASP A 25 -11.36 -3.18 17.14
C ASP A 25 -11.42 -2.59 15.72
N LEU A 26 -10.26 -2.18 15.18
CA LEU A 26 -10.11 -1.59 13.85
C LEU A 26 -8.77 -2.06 13.25
N ILE A 27 -8.76 -2.40 11.96
CA ILE A 27 -7.54 -2.85 11.27
C ILE A 27 -7.36 -2.02 9.99
N SER A 28 -6.18 -1.45 9.80
CA SER A 28 -5.78 -0.88 8.51
C SER A 28 -4.51 -1.54 7.97
N LEU A 29 -4.50 -1.83 6.68
CA LEU A 29 -3.40 -2.47 5.96
C LEU A 29 -2.95 -1.57 4.83
N LYS A 30 -1.73 -1.05 4.89
CA LYS A 30 -1.15 -0.27 3.79
C LYS A 30 -0.22 -1.12 2.94
N LEU A 31 -0.54 -1.29 1.65
CA LEU A 31 0.11 -2.26 0.77
C LEU A 31 0.64 -1.61 -0.53
N GLY A 32 1.73 -2.16 -1.06
CA GLY A 32 2.19 -1.91 -2.43
C GLY A 32 3.66 -1.55 -2.55
N ILE A 33 4.13 -0.49 -1.88
CA ILE A 33 5.45 0.09 -2.16
C ILE A 33 6.60 -0.92 -2.00
N ASN A 34 6.58 -1.76 -0.95
CA ASN A 34 7.63 -2.76 -0.78
C ASN A 34 7.55 -3.91 -1.81
N ILE A 35 6.33 -4.27 -2.25
CA ILE A 35 6.12 -5.29 -3.28
C ILE A 35 6.71 -4.83 -4.61
N VAL A 36 6.43 -3.59 -5.03
CA VAL A 36 7.01 -3.05 -6.27
C VAL A 36 8.50 -2.82 -6.12
N SER A 37 8.98 -2.25 -5.01
CA SER A 37 10.40 -1.95 -4.81
C SER A 37 11.29 -3.20 -4.82
N MET A 38 10.77 -4.36 -4.43
CA MET A 38 11.51 -5.62 -4.49
C MET A 38 11.35 -6.40 -5.81
N ASP A 39 10.49 -5.95 -6.73
CA ASP A 39 9.99 -6.78 -7.84
C ASP A 39 9.54 -8.18 -7.35
N LEU A 40 8.89 -8.20 -6.19
CA LEU A 40 8.74 -9.42 -5.37
C LEU A 40 7.97 -10.53 -6.09
N MET A 41 6.97 -10.15 -6.88
CA MET A 41 6.06 -11.08 -7.51
C MET A 41 5.46 -10.48 -8.78
N ARG A 42 4.75 -11.32 -9.55
CA ARG A 42 3.99 -10.90 -10.74
C ARG A 42 2.51 -10.82 -10.43
N LEU A 43 1.76 -10.13 -11.29
CA LEU A 43 0.30 -9.95 -11.18
C LEU A 43 -0.47 -11.24 -10.90
N ARG A 44 -0.06 -12.35 -11.54
CA ARG A 44 -0.66 -13.67 -11.31
C ARG A 44 -0.58 -14.13 -9.86
N ALA A 45 0.49 -13.81 -9.15
CA ALA A 45 0.72 -14.20 -7.76
C ALA A 45 0.13 -13.20 -6.75
N LEU A 46 0.11 -11.91 -7.09
CA LEU A 46 -0.36 -10.86 -6.17
C LEU A 46 -1.83 -11.04 -5.75
N GLY A 47 -2.72 -11.35 -6.69
CA GLY A 47 -4.14 -11.54 -6.39
C GLY A 47 -4.36 -12.62 -5.31
N PRO A 48 -3.94 -13.87 -5.55
CA PRO A 48 -4.02 -14.94 -4.54
C PRO A 48 -3.35 -14.61 -3.22
N ALA A 49 -2.19 -13.94 -3.23
CA ALA A 49 -1.48 -13.54 -2.01
C ALA A 49 -2.31 -12.56 -1.17
N VAL A 50 -2.88 -11.53 -1.79
CA VAL A 50 -3.79 -10.59 -1.11
C VAL A 50 -5.01 -11.33 -0.58
N HIS A 51 -5.63 -12.22 -1.37
CA HIS A 51 -6.79 -12.96 -0.89
C HIS A 51 -6.46 -13.81 0.35
N GLY A 52 -5.40 -14.63 0.31
CA GLY A 52 -5.00 -15.47 1.43
C GLY A 52 -4.62 -14.68 2.68
N PHE A 53 -3.99 -13.51 2.50
CA PHE A 53 -3.66 -12.61 3.62
C PHE A 53 -4.93 -12.07 4.29
N LEU A 54 -5.92 -11.62 3.50
CA LEU A 54 -7.19 -11.12 4.02
C LEU A 54 -8.04 -12.22 4.67
N ASP A 55 -8.07 -13.41 4.06
CA ASP A 55 -8.81 -14.56 4.62
C ASP A 55 -8.23 -14.97 5.97
N THR A 56 -6.90 -15.04 6.09
CA THR A 56 -6.22 -15.35 7.35
C THR A 56 -6.57 -14.33 8.44
N ILE A 57 -6.66 -13.04 8.10
CA ILE A 57 -7.07 -12.00 9.07
C ILE A 57 -8.54 -12.20 9.48
N ARG A 58 -9.41 -12.49 8.51
CA ARG A 58 -10.85 -12.71 8.76
C ARG A 58 -11.15 -13.94 9.62
N ASP A 59 -10.29 -14.94 9.62
CA ASP A 59 -10.41 -16.10 10.54
C ASP A 59 -10.39 -15.68 12.02
N GLY A 60 -9.69 -14.60 12.37
CA GLY A 60 -9.61 -14.05 13.73
C GLY A 60 -10.49 -12.81 13.95
N HIS A 61 -10.85 -12.13 12.86
CA HIS A 61 -11.58 -10.87 12.85
C HIS A 61 -12.78 -10.90 11.89
N PRO A 62 -13.82 -11.72 12.14
CA PRO A 62 -14.88 -11.95 11.16
C PRO A 62 -15.68 -10.70 10.79
N THR A 63 -15.83 -9.75 11.71
CA THR A 63 -16.65 -8.54 11.54
C THR A 63 -15.90 -7.23 11.79
N THR A 64 -14.65 -7.27 12.24
CA THR A 64 -13.86 -6.06 12.54
C THR A 64 -13.73 -5.17 11.29
N PRO A 65 -13.95 -3.85 11.36
CA PRO A 65 -13.67 -2.95 10.25
C PRO A 65 -12.23 -3.10 9.74
N LEU A 66 -12.10 -3.42 8.45
CA LEU A 66 -10.83 -3.70 7.77
C LEU A 66 -10.63 -2.73 6.60
N LEU A 67 -9.69 -1.81 6.75
CA LEU A 67 -9.36 -0.80 5.75
C LEU A 67 -8.10 -1.17 4.97
N ILE A 68 -8.22 -1.33 3.66
CA ILE A 68 -7.09 -1.49 2.76
C ILE A 68 -6.71 -0.13 2.19
N VAL A 69 -5.46 0.29 2.44
CA VAL A 69 -4.90 1.54 1.96
C VAL A 69 -3.86 1.21 0.89
N SER A 70 -4.03 1.74 -0.32
CA SER A 70 -2.98 1.56 -1.33
C SER A 70 -1.77 2.45 -1.04
N SER A 71 -0.68 2.22 -1.77
CA SER A 71 0.48 3.12 -1.72
C SER A 71 0.10 4.53 -2.14
N ILE A 72 0.78 5.52 -1.54
CA ILE A 72 0.73 6.92 -1.95
C ILE A 72 1.39 7.09 -3.33
N PHE A 73 1.28 8.28 -3.91
CA PHE A 73 2.00 8.61 -5.13
C PHE A 73 3.52 8.53 -4.90
N CYS A 74 4.22 7.82 -5.79
CA CYS A 74 5.68 7.72 -5.77
C CYS A 74 6.18 7.69 -7.23
N PRO A 75 6.70 8.81 -7.77
CA PRO A 75 6.94 8.96 -9.20
C PRO A 75 7.76 7.83 -9.82
N ILE A 76 8.81 7.38 -9.12
CA ILE A 76 9.71 6.34 -9.63
C ILE A 76 9.03 4.99 -9.84
N HIS A 77 7.84 4.76 -9.25
CA HIS A 77 7.13 3.49 -9.34
C HIS A 77 5.70 3.60 -9.91
N GLU A 78 5.28 4.76 -10.41
CA GLU A 78 3.92 4.93 -10.96
C GLU A 78 3.68 4.05 -12.19
N GLN A 79 4.62 4.04 -13.13
CA GLN A 79 4.58 3.24 -14.36
C GLN A 79 5.73 2.24 -14.46
N THR A 80 6.85 2.53 -13.79
CA THR A 80 8.04 1.68 -13.81
C THR A 80 8.01 0.69 -12.65
N PRO A 81 8.02 -0.64 -12.89
CA PRO A 81 8.14 -1.61 -11.82
C PRO A 81 9.54 -1.53 -11.17
N GLY A 82 9.72 -2.20 -10.03
CA GLY A 82 11.05 -2.37 -9.47
C GLY A 82 11.94 -3.33 -10.30
N PRO A 83 13.13 -3.67 -9.78
CA PRO A 83 13.59 -3.36 -8.43
C PRO A 83 13.89 -1.87 -8.20
N CYS A 84 13.80 -1.43 -6.96
CA CYS A 84 14.29 -0.14 -6.50
C CYS A 84 15.78 -0.27 -6.14
N ALA A 85 16.58 0.71 -6.54
CA ALA A 85 18.02 0.74 -6.27
C ALA A 85 18.48 2.11 -5.76
N PRO A 86 19.53 2.16 -4.93
CA PRO A 86 20.22 3.40 -4.59
C PRO A 86 20.73 4.12 -5.84
N ASP A 87 20.65 5.45 -5.80
CA ASP A 87 21.20 6.38 -6.77
C ASP A 87 22.04 7.42 -6.01
N PHE A 88 23.30 7.57 -6.38
CA PHE A 88 24.26 8.50 -5.78
C PHE A 88 24.78 9.54 -6.79
N SER A 89 24.12 9.66 -7.95
CA SER A 89 24.60 10.50 -9.06
C SER A 89 24.76 11.98 -8.73
N ASP A 90 24.04 12.49 -7.72
CA ASP A 90 24.12 13.87 -7.24
C ASP A 90 24.82 14.02 -5.88
N GLY A 91 25.54 12.99 -5.43
CA GLY A 91 26.25 12.99 -4.14
C GLY A 91 25.36 12.83 -2.92
N GLN A 92 24.04 12.68 -3.10
CA GLN A 92 23.08 12.33 -2.06
C GLN A 92 22.49 10.95 -2.32
N LEU A 93 22.06 10.25 -1.27
CA LEU A 93 21.33 9.00 -1.44
C LEU A 93 19.91 9.33 -1.93
N LYS A 94 19.60 8.90 -3.14
CA LYS A 94 18.25 8.85 -3.70
C LYS A 94 17.93 7.43 -4.14
N PHE A 95 16.70 7.24 -4.59
CA PHE A 95 16.23 5.98 -5.12
C PHE A 95 15.77 6.13 -6.56
N ARG A 96 15.89 5.04 -7.31
CA ARG A 96 15.35 4.91 -8.67
C ARG A 96 14.78 3.52 -8.87
N ALA A 97 13.74 3.43 -9.69
CA ALA A 97 13.33 2.15 -10.25
C ALA A 97 14.32 1.73 -11.35
N THR A 98 14.58 0.44 -11.43
CA THR A 98 15.49 -0.18 -12.41
C THR A 98 14.79 -1.17 -13.33
N GLY A 99 13.48 -1.38 -13.11
CA GLY A 99 12.65 -2.22 -13.96
C GLY A 99 12.34 -1.58 -15.31
N ASP A 100 11.78 -2.38 -16.21
CA ASP A 100 11.37 -1.97 -17.54
C ASP A 100 9.85 -1.89 -17.62
N GLU A 101 9.31 -0.76 -18.09
CA GLU A 101 7.86 -0.59 -18.30
C GLU A 101 7.28 -1.63 -19.26
N ARG A 102 8.08 -2.16 -20.19
CA ARG A 102 7.66 -3.22 -21.12
C ARG A 102 7.34 -4.53 -20.41
N ASP A 103 7.86 -4.74 -19.19
CA ASP A 103 7.57 -5.93 -18.39
C ASP A 103 6.18 -5.92 -17.76
N VAL A 104 5.48 -4.78 -17.77
CA VAL A 104 4.10 -4.70 -17.28
C VAL A 104 3.17 -5.62 -18.08
N ALA A 105 3.36 -5.70 -19.40
CA ALA A 105 2.63 -6.65 -20.26
C ALA A 105 2.91 -8.12 -19.91
N ARG A 106 4.02 -8.39 -19.22
CA ARG A 106 4.41 -9.71 -18.69
C ARG A 106 4.06 -9.89 -17.21
N GLY A 107 3.29 -8.97 -16.64
CA GLY A 107 2.79 -9.03 -15.27
C GLY A 107 3.70 -8.40 -14.22
N ALA A 108 4.67 -7.57 -14.60
CA ALA A 108 5.36 -6.70 -13.65
C ALA A 108 4.39 -5.69 -13.02
N LEU A 109 4.74 -5.23 -11.82
CA LEU A 109 3.80 -4.56 -10.92
C LEU A 109 4.24 -3.13 -10.58
N PRO A 110 3.95 -2.12 -11.43
CA PRO A 110 4.01 -0.74 -11.01
C PRO A 110 2.86 -0.42 -10.04
N LEU A 111 2.94 0.71 -9.34
CA LEU A 111 1.96 1.10 -8.32
C LEU A 111 0.55 1.27 -8.90
N THR A 112 0.43 1.69 -10.16
CA THR A 112 -0.86 1.78 -10.86
C THR A 112 -1.58 0.44 -10.93
N VAL A 113 -0.86 -0.62 -11.35
CA VAL A 113 -1.41 -1.97 -11.42
C VAL A 113 -1.78 -2.49 -10.03
N ILE A 114 -0.92 -2.29 -9.03
CA ILE A 114 -1.20 -2.72 -7.65
C ILE A 114 -2.45 -2.00 -7.10
N ARG A 115 -2.56 -0.68 -7.29
CA ARG A 115 -3.73 0.12 -6.89
C ARG A 115 -5.02 -0.40 -7.51
N SER A 116 -5.02 -0.63 -8.82
CA SER A 116 -6.18 -1.16 -9.53
C SER A 116 -6.59 -2.55 -9.02
N LEU A 117 -5.63 -3.43 -8.76
CA LEU A 117 -5.92 -4.76 -8.24
C LEU A 117 -6.51 -4.72 -6.82
N LEU A 118 -5.91 -3.94 -5.92
CA LEU A 118 -6.41 -3.81 -4.54
C LEU A 118 -7.83 -3.24 -4.51
N CYS A 119 -8.11 -2.21 -5.31
CA CYS A 119 -9.44 -1.64 -5.47
C CYS A 119 -10.45 -2.70 -5.95
N ALA A 120 -10.11 -3.46 -7.00
CA ALA A 120 -10.97 -4.51 -7.55
C ALA A 120 -11.24 -5.64 -6.54
N ILE A 121 -10.21 -6.11 -5.82
CA ILE A 121 -10.35 -7.15 -4.79
C ILE A 121 -11.29 -6.69 -3.68
N VAL A 122 -11.12 -5.45 -3.19
CA VAL A 122 -11.99 -4.93 -2.13
C VAL A 122 -13.42 -4.77 -2.65
N ALA A 123 -13.61 -4.20 -3.84
CA ALA A 123 -14.93 -4.05 -4.45
C ALA A 123 -15.67 -5.40 -4.58
N GLN A 124 -14.98 -6.44 -5.05
CA GLN A 124 -15.54 -7.79 -5.14
C GLN A 124 -15.88 -8.38 -3.76
N ARG A 125 -14.99 -8.19 -2.77
CA ARG A 125 -15.23 -8.72 -1.41
C ARG A 125 -16.40 -8.03 -0.71
N ARG A 126 -16.62 -6.73 -0.98
CA ARG A 126 -17.72 -5.97 -0.36
C ARG A 126 -19.12 -6.53 -0.64
N GLU A 127 -19.30 -7.32 -1.69
CA GLU A 127 -20.55 -8.03 -1.95
C GLU A 127 -20.94 -9.01 -0.82
N ARG A 128 -19.95 -9.48 -0.06
CA ARG A 128 -20.13 -10.49 1.01
C ARG A 128 -19.56 -10.07 2.36
N ASP A 129 -18.73 -9.04 2.39
CA ASP A 129 -18.11 -8.49 3.60
C ASP A 129 -18.35 -6.97 3.63
N PRO A 130 -19.40 -6.48 4.32
CA PRO A 130 -19.67 -5.04 4.37
C PRO A 130 -18.59 -4.25 5.11
N ASN A 131 -17.75 -4.92 5.91
CA ASN A 131 -16.75 -4.32 6.81
C ASN A 131 -15.36 -4.23 6.19
N ILE A 132 -15.17 -4.57 4.90
CA ILE A 132 -13.92 -4.32 4.17
C ILE A 132 -14.04 -3.03 3.37
N HIS A 133 -13.04 -2.16 3.43
CA HIS A 133 -13.06 -0.83 2.81
C HIS A 133 -11.76 -0.56 2.07
N TYR A 134 -11.81 0.32 1.07
CA TYR A 134 -10.64 0.72 0.29
C TYR A 134 -10.44 2.22 0.37
N LEU A 135 -9.20 2.64 0.64
CA LEU A 135 -8.75 4.02 0.55
C LEU A 135 -7.61 4.11 -0.46
N ASP A 136 -7.80 4.90 -1.51
CA ASP A 136 -6.72 5.24 -2.44
C ASP A 136 -5.69 6.11 -1.72
N GLY A 137 -4.47 5.59 -1.56
CA GLY A 137 -3.37 6.30 -0.91
C GLY A 137 -3.03 7.64 -1.56
N ARG A 138 -3.37 7.84 -2.84
CA ARG A 138 -3.18 9.14 -3.53
C ARG A 138 -4.08 10.25 -2.97
N ASN A 139 -5.17 9.91 -2.28
CA ASN A 139 -5.99 10.88 -1.56
C ASN A 139 -5.29 11.40 -0.29
N LEU A 140 -4.27 10.69 0.20
CA LEU A 140 -3.45 11.12 1.34
C LEU A 140 -2.24 11.93 0.88
N TYR A 141 -1.58 11.48 -0.19
CA TYR A 141 -0.48 12.17 -0.85
C TYR A 141 -0.45 11.78 -2.34
N GLY A 142 -0.82 12.74 -3.20
CA GLY A 142 -0.98 12.57 -4.63
C GLY A 142 0.10 13.31 -5.45
N GLU A 143 -0.09 13.33 -6.76
CA GLU A 143 0.82 14.00 -7.71
C GLU A 143 0.93 15.51 -7.43
N GLN A 144 -0.18 16.20 -7.19
CA GLN A 144 -0.19 17.62 -6.85
C GLN A 144 0.54 17.92 -5.54
N ASP A 145 0.39 17.05 -4.53
CA ASP A 145 1.13 17.20 -3.28
C ASP A 145 2.65 17.01 -3.52
N HIS A 146 3.02 16.11 -4.43
CA HIS A 146 4.42 15.89 -4.81
C HIS A 146 5.02 17.06 -5.58
N GLU A 147 4.26 17.72 -6.45
CA GLU A 147 4.71 18.94 -7.13
C GLU A 147 5.02 20.07 -6.14
N LEU A 148 4.19 20.19 -5.08
CA LEU A 148 4.37 21.20 -4.03
C LEU A 148 5.48 20.82 -3.02
N GLN A 149 5.55 19.54 -2.66
CA GLN A 149 6.50 19.01 -1.70
C GLN A 149 6.99 17.62 -2.14
N PRO A 150 8.07 17.57 -2.94
CA PRO A 150 8.60 16.32 -3.46
C PRO A 150 9.14 15.39 -2.36
N LEU A 151 9.11 14.08 -2.63
CA LEU A 151 9.79 13.09 -1.80
C LEU A 151 11.31 13.35 -1.86
N PRO A 152 11.99 13.64 -0.73
CA PRO A 152 13.38 14.12 -0.72
C PRO A 152 14.38 13.14 -1.36
N ASP A 153 14.19 11.84 -1.16
CA ASP A 153 15.01 10.77 -1.73
C ASP A 153 14.32 10.04 -2.90
N ARG A 154 13.20 10.59 -3.39
CA ARG A 154 12.29 10.04 -4.41
C ARG A 154 11.45 8.83 -3.97
N LEU A 155 11.52 8.40 -2.70
CA LEU A 155 10.79 7.22 -2.21
C LEU A 155 10.06 7.45 -0.88
N HIS A 156 10.71 8.06 0.10
CA HIS A 156 10.21 8.20 1.46
C HIS A 156 9.64 9.60 1.73
N PRO A 157 8.49 9.70 2.40
CA PRO A 157 8.00 10.97 2.95
C PRO A 157 8.98 11.55 3.99
N ASP A 158 9.15 12.88 3.99
CA ASP A 158 9.78 13.57 5.13
C ASP A 158 8.78 13.74 6.29
N SER A 159 9.21 14.40 7.37
CA SER A 159 8.38 14.63 8.55
C SER A 159 7.14 15.49 8.28
N ALA A 160 7.22 16.45 7.37
CA ALA A 160 6.10 17.33 7.02
C ALA A 160 5.08 16.59 6.14
N ILE A 161 5.54 15.80 5.16
CA ILE A 161 4.67 14.93 4.37
C ILE A 161 4.02 13.86 5.26
N HIS A 162 4.76 13.27 6.20
CA HIS A 162 4.19 12.34 7.18
C HIS A 162 3.08 12.97 8.01
N ARG A 163 3.24 14.22 8.45
CA ARG A 163 2.20 14.96 9.18
C ARG A 163 0.97 15.17 8.30
N LEU A 164 1.14 15.66 7.07
CA LEU A 164 0.06 15.86 6.11
C LEU A 164 -0.76 14.58 5.88
N ILE A 165 -0.06 13.46 5.62
CA ILE A 165 -0.68 12.15 5.43
C ILE A 165 -1.46 11.73 6.68
N GLY A 166 -0.89 11.91 7.87
CA GLY A 166 -1.52 11.56 9.15
C GLY A 166 -2.80 12.36 9.41
N GLU A 167 -2.76 13.68 9.20
CA GLU A 167 -3.91 14.57 9.37
C GLU A 167 -5.04 14.22 8.40
N ARG A 168 -4.73 14.04 7.11
CA ARG A 168 -5.71 13.63 6.10
C ARG A 168 -6.28 12.24 6.36
N PHE A 169 -5.44 11.30 6.78
CA PHE A 169 -5.89 9.96 7.13
C PHE A 169 -6.87 10.04 8.29
N ALA A 170 -6.51 10.73 9.37
CA ALA A 170 -7.37 10.87 10.54
C ALA A 170 -8.72 11.53 10.19
N ALA A 171 -8.70 12.63 9.44
CA ALA A 171 -9.90 13.33 9.01
C ALA A 171 -10.79 12.47 8.08
N THR A 172 -10.17 11.64 7.25
CA THR A 172 -10.91 10.76 6.33
C THR A 172 -11.53 9.58 7.08
N VAL A 173 -10.72 8.77 7.76
CA VAL A 173 -11.18 7.45 8.21
C VAL A 173 -12.02 7.49 9.49
N PHE A 174 -11.86 8.54 10.31
CA PHE A 174 -12.64 8.74 11.54
C PHE A 174 -13.72 9.82 11.39
N GLY A 175 -13.94 10.34 10.18
CA GLY A 175 -14.96 11.35 9.91
C GLY A 175 -16.22 10.76 9.29
N GLY A 176 -17.40 11.17 9.77
CA GLY A 176 -18.70 10.88 9.15
C GLY A 176 -18.95 9.38 8.87
N ASP A 177 -19.40 9.05 7.66
CA ASP A 177 -19.78 7.70 7.23
C ASP A 177 -18.59 6.74 6.95
N TRP A 178 -17.38 7.04 7.40
CA TRP A 178 -16.22 6.16 7.21
C TRP A 178 -16.19 5.00 8.23
N PRO A 179 -15.63 3.83 7.87
CA PRO A 179 -15.55 2.61 8.68
C PRO A 179 -15.09 2.74 10.13
N PHE A 180 -14.34 3.79 10.49
CA PHE A 180 -13.82 3.97 11.84
C PHE A 180 -14.49 5.15 12.58
N GLY A 181 -15.44 5.84 11.94
CA GLY A 181 -16.20 6.97 12.50
C GLY A 181 -17.44 6.56 13.27
#